data_AF-A0A8T5KCX4-F1
#
_entry.id   AF-A0A8T5KCX4-F1
#
_cell.length_a   1.000
_cell.length_b   1.000
_cell.length_c   1.000
_cell.angle_alpha   90.00
_cell.angle_beta   90.00
_cell.angle_gamma   90.00
#
_symmetry.space_group_name_H-M   'P 1'
#
loop_
_entity.id
_entity.type
_entity.pdbx_description
1 polymer ?
#
loop_
_entity_poly.entity_id
_entity_poly.type
_entity_poly.pdbx_seq_one_letter_code
_entity_poly.pdbx_strand_id
1 'polypeptide(L)'
;MWQLYVVKCSDDSLYTGITTSMHRRLRQHNGEIKGGAKYTRSRRPVTLLATQDYPDRSTASSAEYRFKQLRRAQKLQEISSWE
;
A
#
# COMPACT_ATOMS: atom_id res chain seq x y z
N MET A 1 -12.92 -9.46 1.91
CA MET A 1 -12.32 -8.32 2.63
C MET A 1 -11.30 -7.66 1.72
N TRP A 2 -11.27 -6.33 1.70
CA TRP A 2 -10.31 -5.52 0.95
C TRP A 2 -9.32 -4.90 1.91
N GLN A 3 -8.07 -4.75 1.50
CA GLN A 3 -7.00 -4.25 2.33
C GLN A 3 -6.39 -3.03 1.69
N LEU A 4 -6.40 -1.89 2.38
CA LEU A 4 -5.53 -0.77 2.07
C LEU A 4 -4.13 -1.11 2.61
N TYR A 5 -3.10 -0.90 1.80
CA TYR A 5 -1.73 -1.11 2.22
C TYR A 5 -0.85 0.08 1.93
N VAL A 6 0.18 0.20 2.75
CA VAL A 6 1.28 1.13 2.58
C VAL A 6 2.58 0.34 2.54
N VAL A 7 3.35 0.54 1.48
CA VAL A 7 4.69 -0.02 1.35
C VAL A 7 5.72 1.10 1.28
N LYS A 8 6.89 0.82 1.86
CA LYS A 8 8.09 1.63 1.71
C LYS A 8 8.91 1.10 0.55
N CYS A 9 9.23 1.97 -0.39
CA CYS A 9 10.17 1.69 -1.48
C CYS A 9 11.62 1.87 -1.02
N SER A 10 12.57 1.36 -1.82
CA SER A 10 14.01 1.52 -1.60
C SER A 10 14.50 2.97 -1.55
N ASP A 11 13.79 3.90 -2.18
CA ASP A 11 14.10 5.34 -2.21
C ASP A 11 13.41 6.13 -1.08
N ASP A 12 12.99 5.46 0.00
CA ASP A 12 12.21 6.02 1.12
C ASP A 12 10.84 6.61 0.72
N SER A 13 10.42 6.48 -0.53
CA SER A 13 9.08 6.85 -0.99
C SER A 13 8.03 5.88 -0.43
N LEU A 14 6.82 6.41 -0.26
CA LEU A 14 5.67 5.62 0.16
C LEU A 14 4.78 5.36 -1.04
N TYR A 15 4.40 4.10 -1.24
CA TYR A 15 3.38 3.71 -2.20
C TYR A 15 2.18 3.11 -1.48
N THR A 16 0.98 3.47 -1.94
CA THR A 16 -0.26 2.95 -1.39
C THR A 16 -1.16 2.36 -2.46
N GLY A 17 -1.94 1.37 -2.05
CA GLY A 17 -2.88 0.69 -2.92
C GLY A 17 -3.90 -0.11 -2.13
N ILE A 18 -4.92 -0.62 -2.81
CA ILE A 18 -5.85 -1.61 -2.24
C ILE A 18 -5.67 -2.98 -2.90
N THR A 19 -5.92 -4.06 -2.16
CA THR A 19 -5.84 -5.42 -2.67
C THR A 19 -6.77 -6.35 -1.89
N THR A 20 -7.13 -7.49 -2.47
CA THR A 20 -7.78 -8.59 -1.75
C THR A 20 -6.79 -9.66 -1.29
N SER A 21 -5.52 -9.54 -1.66
CA SER A 21 -4.46 -10.47 -1.30
C SER A 21 -3.13 -9.75 -1.15
N MET A 22 -2.69 -9.53 0.09
CA MET A 22 -1.44 -8.83 0.40
C MET A 22 -0.21 -9.59 -0.09
N HIS A 23 -0.17 -10.89 0.20
CA HIS A 23 0.95 -11.75 -0.16
C HIS A 23 1.19 -11.77 -1.67
N ARG A 24 0.13 -11.95 -2.48
CA ARG A 24 0.22 -11.86 -3.94
C ARG A 24 0.73 -10.48 -4.37
N ARG A 25 0.21 -9.41 -3.76
CA ARG A 25 0.51 -8.04 -4.17
C ARG A 25 1.96 -7.64 -3.87
N LEU A 26 2.50 -8.04 -2.73
CA LEU A 26 3.92 -7.82 -2.40
C LEU A 26 4.85 -8.51 -3.38
N ARG A 27 4.60 -9.79 -3.69
CA ARG A 27 5.38 -10.55 -4.68
C ARG A 27 5.33 -9.91 -6.06
N GLN A 28 4.18 -9.37 -6.46
CA GLN A 28 4.03 -8.58 -7.69
C GLN A 28 4.90 -7.32 -7.70
N HIS A 29 4.86 -6.54 -6.60
CA HIS A 29 5.63 -5.32 -6.49
C HIS A 29 7.14 -5.58 -6.45
N ASN A 30 7.58 -6.63 -5.75
CA ASN A 30 8.97 -7.07 -5.70
C ASN A 30 9.44 -7.79 -6.98
N GLY A 31 8.53 -8.08 -7.91
CA GLY A 31 8.88 -8.63 -9.22
C GLY A 31 9.11 -10.13 -9.24
N GLU A 32 8.75 -10.83 -8.16
CA GLU A 32 8.75 -12.29 -8.13
C GLU A 32 7.67 -12.87 -9.07
N ILE A 33 6.56 -12.16 -9.24
CA ILE A 33 5.47 -12.53 -10.15
C ILE A 33 4.98 -11.31 -10.97
N LYS A 34 4.31 -11.57 -12.10
CA LYS A 34 3.80 -10.52 -13.00
C LYS A 34 2.63 -9.73 -12.39
N GLY A 35 2.51 -8.45 -12.75
CA GLY A 35 1.36 -7.59 -12.38
C GLY A 35 1.62 -6.53 -11.31
N GLY A 36 2.89 -6.24 -10.99
CA GLY A 36 3.26 -5.12 -10.10
C GLY A 36 3.09 -3.75 -10.74
N ALA A 37 2.91 -2.72 -9.91
CA ALA A 37 2.78 -1.34 -10.40
C ALA A 37 4.07 -0.82 -11.06
N LYS A 38 3.93 -0.04 -12.13
CA LYS A 38 5.06 0.60 -12.84
C LYS A 38 5.92 1.41 -11.87
N TYR A 39 5.30 2.13 -10.94
CA TYR A 39 5.98 2.97 -9.96
C TYR A 39 6.96 2.19 -9.08
N THR A 40 6.52 1.03 -8.57
CA THR A 40 7.33 0.17 -7.69
C THR A 40 8.39 -0.62 -8.45
N ARG A 41 8.23 -0.83 -9.77
CA ARG A 41 9.15 -1.67 -10.56
C ARG A 41 10.60 -1.18 -10.53
N SER A 42 10.81 0.14 -10.56
CA SER A 42 12.14 0.76 -10.52
C SER A 42 12.61 1.11 -9.10
N ARG A 43 11.84 0.77 -8.07
CA ARG A 43 12.06 1.18 -6.66
C ARG A 43 12.07 0.01 -5.68
N ARG A 44 12.37 -1.17 -6.19
CA ARG A 44 12.46 -2.42 -5.41
C ARG A 44 13.75 -2.44 -4.57
N PRO A 45 13.78 -3.18 -3.46
CA PRO A 45 12.66 -3.91 -2.86
C PRO A 45 11.63 -2.96 -2.24
N VAL A 46 10.38 -3.40 -2.19
CA VAL A 46 9.34 -2.75 -1.39
C VAL A 46 9.08 -3.58 -0.13
N THR A 47 8.91 -2.90 0.99
CA THR A 47 8.62 -3.50 2.30
C THR A 47 7.25 -3.06 2.76
N LEU A 48 6.44 -4.00 3.27
CA LEU A 48 5.16 -3.67 3.87
C LEU A 48 5.37 -2.88 5.15
N LEU A 49 4.73 -1.71 5.26
CA LEU A 49 4.73 -0.93 6.50
C LEU A 49 3.48 -1.17 7.33
N ALA A 50 2.31 -1.10 6.69
CA ALA A 50 1.03 -1.26 7.38
C ALA A 50 -0.06 -1.68 6.41
N THR A 51 -1.12 -2.28 6.97
CA THR A 51 -2.33 -2.67 6.26
C THR A 51 -3.55 -2.37 7.11
N GLN A 52 -4.67 -2.05 6.48
CA GLN A 52 -5.95 -1.86 7.16
C GLN A 52 -7.06 -2.56 6.37
N ASP A 53 -7.92 -3.28 7.09
CA ASP A 53 -9.01 -4.05 6.51
C ASP A 53 -10.27 -3.21 6.30
N TYR A 54 -10.96 -3.48 5.19
CA TYR A 54 -12.21 -2.86 4.78
C TYR A 54 -13.20 -3.91 4.27
N PRO A 55 -14.50 -3.72 4.52
CA PRO A 55 -15.52 -4.72 4.16
C PRO A 55 -15.63 -4.92 2.64
N ASP A 56 -15.47 -3.84 1.86
CA ASP A 56 -15.71 -3.84 0.42
C ASP A 56 -14.74 -2.93 -0.35
N ARG A 57 -14.82 -3.01 -1.68
CA ARG A 57 -13.92 -2.25 -2.57
C ARG A 57 -14.15 -0.75 -2.47
N SER A 58 -15.39 -0.32 -2.31
CA SER A 58 -15.79 1.09 -2.34
C SER A 58 -15.31 1.81 -1.08
N THR A 59 -15.45 1.17 0.09
CA THR A 59 -14.91 1.67 1.36
C THR A 59 -13.38 1.73 1.33
N ALA A 60 -12.71 0.67 0.84
CA ALA A 60 -11.26 0.65 0.67
C ALA A 60 -10.74 1.74 -0.29
N SER A 61 -11.41 1.93 -1.43
CA SER A 61 -11.03 2.94 -2.42
C SER A 61 -11.23 4.37 -1.89
N SER A 62 -12.30 4.58 -1.13
CA SER A 62 -12.57 5.88 -0.48
C SER A 62 -11.52 6.20 0.58
N ALA A 63 -11.13 5.21 1.38
CA ALA A 63 -10.04 5.35 2.35
C ALA A 63 -8.69 5.60 1.66
N GLU A 64 -8.39 4.87 0.59
CA GLU A 64 -7.17 5.07 -0.22
C GLU A 64 -7.10 6.51 -0.77
N TYR A 65 -8.22 7.03 -1.28
CA TYR A 65 -8.29 8.41 -1.76
C TYR A 65 -8.01 9.41 -0.64
N ARG A 66 -8.65 9.27 0.53
CA ARG A 66 -8.40 10.12 1.70
C ARG A 66 -6.94 10.05 2.13
N PHE A 67 -6.37 8.85 2.20
CA PHE A 67 -4.98 8.64 2.57
C PHE A 67 -4.02 9.31 1.59
N LYS A 68 -4.30 9.27 0.27
CA LYS A 68 -3.45 9.90 -0.75
C LYS A 68 -3.33 11.42 -0.57
N GLN A 69 -4.39 12.09 -0.09
CA GLN A 69 -4.43 13.53 0.18
C GLN A 69 -3.60 13.94 1.41
N LEU A 70 -3.29 13.00 2.32
CA LEU A 70 -2.50 13.29 3.51
C LEU A 70 -1.04 13.62 3.17
N ARG A 71 -0.45 14.53 3.94
CA ARG A 71 1.00 14.80 3.91
C ARG A 71 1.77 13.62 4.49
N ARG A 72 3.07 13.50 4.19
CA ARG A 72 3.91 12.39 4.67
C ARG A 72 3.83 12.19 6.18
N ALA A 73 3.93 13.26 6.98
CA ALA A 73 3.83 13.17 8.44
C ALA A 73 2.49 12.59 8.91
N GLN A 74 1.39 13.05 8.32
CA GLN A 74 0.04 12.55 8.63
C GLN A 74 -0.13 11.08 8.21
N LYS A 75 0.44 10.69 7.06
CA LYS A 75 0.46 9.28 6.63
C LYS A 75 1.16 8.38 7.64
N LEU A 76 2.31 8.82 8.17
CA LEU A 76 3.07 8.06 9.16
C LEU A 76 2.33 7.95 10.50
N GLN A 77 1.64 9.01 10.92
CA GLN A 77 0.80 9.00 12.11
C GLN A 77 -0.39 8.05 11.94
N GLU A 78 -1.07 8.15 10.80
CA GLU A 78 -2.23 7.32 10.46
C GLU A 78 -1.86 5.83 10.47
N ILE A 79 -0.79 5.42 9.77
CA ILE A 79 -0.37 4.01 9.76
C ILE A 79 0.14 3.51 11.11
N SER A 80 0.64 4.39 11.98
CA SER A 80 1.03 4.02 13.35
C SER A 80 -0.19 3.70 14.22
N SER A 81 -1.39 4.10 13.78
CA SER A 81 -2.65 3.84 14.45
C SER A 81 -3.39 2.62 13.87
N TRP A 82 -2.83 1.97 12.84
CA TRP A 82 -3.36 0.74 12.28
C TRP A 82 -2.69 -0.42 13.00
N GLU A 83 -3.39 -1.02 13.95
CA GLU A 83 -2.96 -2.22 14.69
C GLU A 83 -3.10 -3.50 13.86
#